data_AF-A0A1I3XMN7-F1
#
_entry.id   AF-A0A1I3XMN7-F1
#
_cell.length_a   1.000
_cell.length_b   1.000
_cell.length_c   1.000
_cell.angle_alpha   90.00
_cell.angle_beta   90.00
_cell.angle_gamma   90.00
#
_symmetry.space_group_name_H-M   'P 1'
#
loop_
_entity.id
_entity.type
_entity.pdbx_description
1 polymer ?
#
loop_
_entity_poly.entity_id
_entity_poly.type
_entity_poly.pdbx_seq_one_letter_code
_entity_poly.pdbx_strand_id
1 'polypeptide(L)'
;MAGNRDIGSETLPGKVERGTEVPDEPAAGREATPGEPPKGRGSGEGMEDPSHTARALWALLEPLHAVTYFAPEARQAFEDAGLHGFWRGYFAGRAAPLGETGPEPVTAAFFGFAPAMVARALPGLWAVVTPGRALEARRTGAGAALRRLLSGYGREVEEAAGLLLPVVRDLDCAGRVLAAANRALPVPPGPVERLWHAATVLREHRGDGHVAALVAAGFDGCEILVLRAGADLPRAELQPYRGWSDDAWRAAGRRLAARGLLDPRGGATAEGLRAHRAVEEATDRAAARPWQGLDASARDRLRRLLVPLARASAAALRFPNPMGLPAPAGEMTDVSGPQVPGSGRSA
;
A
#
# COMPACT_ATOMS: atom_id res chain seq x y z
N MET A 1 34.47 31.49 25.08
CA MET A 1 35.20 32.29 26.08
C MET A 1 34.18 33.01 26.94
N ALA A 2 34.29 32.81 28.27
CA ALA A 2 33.70 33.56 29.40
C ALA A 2 32.23 34.05 29.26
N GLY A 3 31.32 33.65 30.15
CA GLY A 3 31.37 34.12 31.53
C GLY A 3 30.57 33.27 32.51
N ASN A 4 31.12 33.26 33.72
CA ASN A 4 30.85 32.43 34.89
C ASN A 4 29.89 33.12 35.88
N ARG A 5 29.43 32.34 36.88
CA ARG A 5 29.00 32.66 38.26
C ARG A 5 27.54 32.32 38.56
N ASP A 6 27.14 31.84 39.73
CA ASP A 6 27.72 31.01 40.81
C ASP A 6 26.63 31.01 41.92
N ILE A 7 26.34 29.81 42.48
CA ILE A 7 26.25 29.45 43.93
C ILE A 7 25.34 30.32 44.86
N GLY A 8 24.53 29.81 45.80
CA GLY A 8 24.34 28.50 46.44
C GLY A 8 22.95 28.43 47.13
N SER A 9 22.40 27.25 47.48
CA SER A 9 22.53 26.55 48.80
C SER A 9 22.14 27.46 49.98
N GLU A 10 21.25 27.16 50.93
CA GLU A 10 20.71 25.95 51.58
C GLU A 10 19.28 26.34 52.08
N THR A 11 18.30 25.52 52.47
CA THR A 11 18.28 24.51 53.55
C THR A 11 16.84 23.91 53.60
N LEU A 12 16.70 22.58 53.59
CA LEU A 12 15.55 21.82 54.13
C LEU A 12 15.90 21.43 55.61
N PRO A 13 15.07 20.77 56.47
CA PRO A 13 13.82 20.02 56.22
C PRO A 13 12.73 20.14 57.33
N GLY A 14 11.59 19.46 57.15
CA GLY A 14 10.62 19.20 58.24
C GLY A 14 9.55 18.16 57.86
N LYS A 15 9.75 16.92 58.30
CA LYS A 15 8.77 15.81 58.34
C LYS A 15 7.80 15.98 59.52
N VAL A 16 6.53 15.57 59.38
CA VAL A 16 5.76 14.85 60.43
C VAL A 16 4.75 13.89 59.75
N GLU A 17 4.56 12.72 60.36
CA GLU A 17 3.84 11.53 59.90
C GLU A 17 2.42 11.34 60.50
N ARG A 18 1.63 10.51 59.80
CA ARG A 18 0.73 9.40 60.25
C ARG A 18 -0.57 9.60 61.05
N GLY A 19 -1.60 8.87 60.57
CA GLY A 19 -2.73 8.24 61.29
C GLY A 19 -3.78 7.72 60.28
N THR A 20 -3.76 6.46 59.82
CA THR A 20 -4.50 5.25 60.29
C THR A 20 -6.01 5.40 60.46
N GLU A 21 -6.79 4.66 59.64
CA GLU A 21 -7.94 3.84 60.09
C GLU A 21 -8.50 2.94 58.96
N VAL A 22 -8.88 1.71 59.34
CA VAL A 22 -9.51 0.63 58.57
C VAL A 22 -10.85 0.33 59.28
N PRO A 23 -11.91 -0.08 58.55
CA PRO A 23 -12.74 -1.20 59.06
C PRO A 23 -13.21 -2.13 57.91
N ASP A 24 -12.96 -3.44 57.98
CA ASP A 24 -13.76 -4.55 58.56
C ASP A 24 -14.57 -5.34 57.51
N GLU A 25 -14.22 -6.62 57.37
CA GLU A 25 -15.04 -7.67 56.75
C GLU A 25 -16.19 -8.08 57.67
N PRO A 26 -17.28 -8.64 57.10
CA PRO A 26 -17.73 -9.91 57.67
C PRO A 26 -18.07 -11.01 56.63
N ALA A 27 -17.60 -12.20 57.00
CA ALA A 27 -18.00 -13.58 56.75
C ALA A 27 -19.17 -13.95 55.78
N ALA A 28 -18.80 -14.83 54.84
CA ALA A 28 -19.45 -16.05 54.34
C ALA A 28 -20.97 -16.30 54.55
N GLY A 29 -21.64 -16.57 53.42
CA GLY A 29 -22.55 -17.71 53.26
C GLY A 29 -24.00 -17.40 52.83
N ARG A 30 -24.31 -17.63 51.55
CA ARG A 30 -25.55 -18.32 51.06
C ARG A 30 -25.55 -18.40 49.53
N GLU A 31 -25.73 -19.62 49.02
CA GLU A 31 -25.96 -19.92 47.59
C GLU A 31 -27.19 -19.19 47.05
N ALA A 32 -27.07 -18.61 45.85
CA ALA A 32 -28.20 -18.17 45.04
C ALA A 32 -27.99 -18.67 43.60
N THR A 33 -29.00 -19.36 43.09
CA THR A 33 -29.09 -19.99 41.77
C THR A 33 -28.99 -18.98 40.61
N PRO A 34 -28.52 -19.39 39.42
CA PRO A 34 -28.40 -18.47 38.28
C PRO A 34 -29.78 -18.12 37.71
N GLY A 35 -30.15 -16.84 37.79
CA GLY A 35 -31.28 -16.28 37.05
C GLY A 35 -30.89 -16.02 35.58
N GLU A 36 -31.73 -16.50 34.68
CA GLU A 36 -31.63 -16.38 33.23
C GLU A 36 -31.53 -14.89 32.77
N PRO A 37 -30.61 -14.52 31.86
CA PRO A 37 -30.55 -13.14 31.37
C PRO A 37 -31.69 -12.86 30.37
N PRO A 38 -32.22 -11.63 30.33
CA PRO A 38 -33.35 -11.29 29.47
C PRO A 38 -32.93 -11.34 27.99
N LYS A 39 -33.76 -12.00 27.18
CA LYS A 39 -33.65 -12.05 25.71
C LYS A 39 -33.94 -10.67 25.11
N GLY A 40 -32.91 -9.84 25.01
CA GLY A 40 -32.91 -8.64 24.19
C GLY A 40 -32.66 -8.98 22.72
N ARG A 41 -33.72 -8.95 21.91
CA ARG A 41 -33.61 -8.85 20.45
C ARG A 41 -33.06 -7.47 20.09
N GLY A 42 -31.82 -7.43 19.64
CA GLY A 42 -31.29 -6.35 18.82
C GLY A 42 -30.77 -6.97 17.53
N SER A 43 -31.45 -6.68 16.43
CA SER A 43 -31.02 -7.03 15.07
C SER A 43 -29.61 -6.50 14.83
N GLY A 44 -28.64 -7.42 14.71
CA GLY A 44 -27.29 -7.09 14.26
C GLY A 44 -27.36 -6.61 12.81
N GLU A 45 -27.40 -5.31 12.62
CA GLU A 45 -26.89 -4.71 11.39
C GLU A 45 -25.43 -5.15 11.28
N GLY A 46 -25.11 -5.90 10.22
CA GLY A 46 -23.79 -6.50 10.02
C GLY A 46 -22.72 -5.41 10.01
N MET A 47 -21.99 -5.30 11.12
CA MET A 47 -20.80 -4.46 11.21
C MET A 47 -19.79 -5.03 10.20
N GLU A 48 -19.66 -4.39 9.04
CA GLU A 48 -18.64 -4.73 8.06
C GLU A 48 -17.27 -4.71 8.75
N ASP A 49 -16.53 -5.82 8.65
CA ASP A 49 -15.16 -5.90 9.18
C ASP A 49 -14.32 -4.79 8.52
N PRO A 50 -13.70 -3.87 9.30
CA PRO A 50 -12.83 -2.81 8.77
C PRO A 50 -11.71 -3.33 7.85
N SER A 51 -11.26 -4.58 8.02
CA SER A 51 -10.28 -5.21 7.14
C SER A 51 -10.85 -5.49 5.73
N HIS A 52 -12.12 -5.91 5.64
CA HIS A 52 -12.83 -6.09 4.38
C HIS A 52 -13.03 -4.76 3.66
N THR A 53 -13.42 -3.71 4.40
CA THR A 53 -13.51 -2.35 3.86
C THR A 53 -12.17 -1.90 3.28
N ALA A 54 -11.06 -2.13 3.98
CA ALA A 54 -9.72 -1.73 3.52
C ALA A 54 -9.35 -2.40 2.19
N ARG A 55 -9.59 -3.71 2.08
CA ARG A 55 -9.35 -4.48 0.84
C ARG A 55 -10.24 -3.97 -0.30
N ALA A 56 -11.52 -3.74 -0.04
CA ALA A 56 -12.48 -3.28 -1.05
C ALA A 56 -12.13 -1.87 -1.58
N LEU A 57 -11.80 -0.93 -0.69
CA LEU A 57 -11.43 0.42 -1.09
C LEU A 57 -10.07 0.46 -1.78
N TRP A 58 -9.11 -0.37 -1.38
CA TRP A 58 -7.85 -0.51 -2.10
C TRP A 58 -8.07 -0.92 -3.57
N ALA A 59 -8.91 -1.93 -3.83
CA ALA A 59 -9.18 -2.38 -5.19
C ALA A 59 -9.81 -1.28 -6.09
N LEU A 60 -10.46 -0.28 -5.49
CA LEU A 60 -11.04 0.87 -6.19
C LEU A 60 -10.06 2.03 -6.34
N LEU A 61 -9.15 2.21 -5.39
CA LEU A 61 -8.15 3.30 -5.41
C LEU A 61 -6.92 2.97 -6.25
N GLU A 62 -6.50 1.70 -6.29
CA GLU A 62 -5.28 1.30 -6.98
C GLU A 62 -5.32 1.63 -8.49
N PRO A 63 -6.42 1.40 -9.26
CA PRO A 63 -6.48 1.81 -10.66
C PRO A 63 -6.25 3.31 -10.87
N LEU A 64 -6.75 4.16 -9.96
CA LEU A 64 -6.56 5.61 -10.03
C LEU A 64 -5.08 5.97 -9.87
N HIS A 65 -4.39 5.37 -8.91
CA HIS A 65 -2.96 5.57 -8.73
C HIS A 65 -2.15 5.01 -9.90
N ALA A 66 -2.45 3.77 -10.30
CA ALA A 66 -1.65 2.96 -11.21
C ALA A 66 -1.52 3.52 -12.62
N VAL A 67 -2.39 4.44 -13.05
CA VAL A 67 -2.23 5.17 -14.33
C VAL A 67 -0.84 5.81 -14.47
N THR A 68 -0.20 6.19 -13.36
CA THR A 68 1.17 6.75 -13.36
C THR A 68 2.23 5.77 -13.87
N TYR A 69 1.93 4.47 -13.89
CA TYR A 69 2.83 3.43 -14.37
C TYR A 69 2.46 2.99 -15.80
N PHE A 70 1.18 2.90 -16.14
CA PHE A 70 0.75 2.27 -17.39
C PHE A 70 0.30 3.23 -18.49
N ALA A 71 -0.14 4.43 -18.14
CA ALA A 71 -0.70 5.35 -19.13
C ALA A 71 0.39 6.00 -20.01
N PRO A 72 0.15 6.16 -21.32
CA PRO A 72 1.13 6.78 -22.23
C PRO A 72 1.47 8.22 -21.82
N GLU A 73 0.53 8.97 -21.27
CA GLU A 73 0.75 10.34 -20.79
C GLU A 73 1.73 10.39 -19.60
N ALA A 74 1.63 9.39 -18.71
CA ALA A 74 2.57 9.27 -17.59
C ALA A 74 3.97 8.96 -18.07
N ARG A 75 4.10 8.05 -19.04
CA ARG A 75 5.38 7.77 -19.68
C ARG A 75 5.96 9.01 -20.36
N GLN A 76 5.15 9.71 -21.17
CA GLN A 76 5.61 10.90 -21.89
C GLN A 76 6.10 11.99 -20.93
N ALA A 77 5.38 12.24 -19.83
CA ALA A 77 5.79 13.24 -18.85
C ALA A 77 7.17 12.94 -18.20
N PHE A 78 7.51 11.66 -18.01
CA PHE A 78 8.85 11.27 -17.55
C PHE A 78 9.90 11.39 -18.66
N GLU A 79 9.59 11.01 -19.89
CA GLU A 79 10.48 11.18 -21.05
C GLU A 79 10.83 12.68 -21.24
N ASP A 80 9.85 13.57 -21.13
CA ASP A 80 10.03 15.03 -21.20
C ASP A 80 10.87 15.59 -20.02
N ALA A 81 10.94 14.85 -18.92
CA ALA A 81 11.80 15.14 -17.77
C ALA A 81 13.21 14.54 -17.91
N GLY A 82 13.55 13.95 -19.06
CA GLY A 82 14.85 13.31 -19.33
C GLY A 82 14.98 11.88 -18.78
N LEU A 83 13.89 11.30 -18.27
CA LEU A 83 13.87 9.95 -17.69
C LEU A 83 13.47 8.92 -18.74
N HIS A 84 14.40 8.63 -19.64
CA HIS A 84 14.15 7.73 -20.76
C HIS A 84 13.94 6.27 -20.32
N GLY A 85 12.83 5.69 -20.78
CA GLY A 85 12.46 4.32 -20.48
C GLY A 85 11.74 4.15 -19.13
N PHE A 86 10.91 3.10 -19.09
CA PHE A 86 9.97 2.84 -17.99
C PHE A 86 10.59 2.87 -16.59
N TRP A 87 11.71 2.17 -16.38
CA TRP A 87 12.28 2.00 -15.04
C TRP A 87 12.85 3.28 -14.44
N ARG A 88 13.39 4.18 -15.26
CA ARG A 88 13.88 5.49 -14.78
C ARG A 88 12.71 6.32 -14.26
N GLY A 89 11.61 6.41 -15.02
CA GLY A 89 10.38 7.06 -14.58
C GLY A 89 9.79 6.42 -13.32
N TYR A 90 9.71 5.07 -13.27
CA TYR A 90 9.19 4.34 -12.12
C TYR A 90 9.97 4.65 -10.82
N PHE A 91 11.29 4.46 -10.84
CA PHE A 91 12.11 4.68 -9.65
C PHE A 91 12.13 6.17 -9.25
N ALA A 92 12.25 7.08 -10.22
CA ALA A 92 12.24 8.52 -9.93
C ALA A 92 10.92 8.95 -9.31
N GLY A 93 9.80 8.63 -9.95
CA GLY A 93 8.47 9.06 -9.52
C GLY A 93 8.09 8.51 -8.15
N ARG A 94 8.43 7.26 -7.86
CA ARG A 94 8.06 6.62 -6.59
C ARG A 94 9.03 6.95 -5.44
N ALA A 95 10.33 7.13 -5.71
CA ALA A 95 11.32 7.44 -4.68
C ALA A 95 11.45 8.94 -4.37
N ALA A 96 11.08 9.84 -5.30
CA ALA A 96 11.23 11.28 -5.13
C ALA A 96 10.63 11.90 -3.84
N PRO A 97 9.53 11.39 -3.25
CA PRO A 97 9.07 11.88 -1.93
C PRO A 97 10.11 11.75 -0.81
N LEU A 98 11.07 10.83 -0.94
CA LEU A 98 12.17 10.63 0.00
C LEU A 98 13.38 11.56 -0.28
N GLY A 99 13.28 12.45 -1.26
CA GLY A 99 14.41 13.26 -1.72
C GLY A 99 15.44 12.45 -2.51
N GLU A 100 16.68 12.95 -2.54
CA GLU A 100 17.83 12.33 -3.24
C GLU A 100 18.42 11.16 -2.45
N THR A 101 17.57 10.18 -2.14
CA THR A 101 17.96 9.01 -1.34
C THR A 101 18.73 7.98 -2.17
N GLY A 102 19.71 7.32 -1.54
CA GLY A 102 20.50 6.24 -2.13
C GLY A 102 19.72 4.92 -2.33
N PRO A 103 20.35 3.90 -2.91
CA PRO A 103 19.68 2.65 -3.24
C PRO A 103 19.26 1.82 -2.03
N GLU A 104 19.90 1.94 -0.88
CA GLU A 104 19.65 1.08 0.29
C GLU A 104 18.28 1.34 0.92
N PRO A 105 17.87 2.59 1.26
CA PRO A 105 16.53 2.81 1.79
C PRO A 105 15.43 2.56 0.75
N VAL A 106 15.71 2.82 -0.53
CA VAL A 106 14.78 2.52 -1.62
C VAL A 106 14.58 1.00 -1.76
N THR A 107 15.63 0.20 -1.64
CA THR A 107 15.54 -1.27 -1.66
C THR A 107 14.69 -1.78 -0.50
N ALA A 108 14.88 -1.24 0.70
CA ALA A 108 14.07 -1.60 1.86
C ALA A 108 12.58 -1.25 1.66
N ALA A 109 12.29 -0.03 1.21
CA ALA A 109 10.91 0.42 0.96
C ALA A 109 10.25 -0.28 -0.22
N PHE A 110 11.03 -0.70 -1.23
CA PHE A 110 10.54 -1.37 -2.44
C PHE A 110 10.73 -2.89 -2.35
N PHE A 111 10.80 -3.42 -1.12
CA PHE A 111 10.90 -4.81 -0.66
C PHE A 111 11.04 -5.94 -1.71
N GLY A 112 10.10 -6.07 -2.65
CA GLY A 112 10.12 -7.11 -3.68
C GLY A 112 11.12 -6.91 -4.82
N PHE A 113 11.80 -5.76 -4.92
CA PHE A 113 12.81 -5.51 -5.95
C PHE A 113 14.17 -6.08 -5.58
N ALA A 114 14.87 -6.65 -6.55
CA ALA A 114 16.24 -7.10 -6.38
C ALA A 114 17.15 -5.90 -6.05
N PRO A 115 17.99 -5.97 -5.01
CA PRO A 115 18.89 -4.87 -4.63
C PRO A 115 19.76 -4.38 -5.81
N ALA A 116 20.25 -5.30 -6.64
CA ALA A 116 21.06 -4.98 -7.81
C ALA A 116 20.32 -4.15 -8.89
N MET A 117 18.99 -4.30 -8.98
CA MET A 117 18.19 -3.48 -9.90
C MET A 117 18.06 -2.04 -9.40
N VAL A 118 17.84 -1.87 -8.09
CA VAL A 118 17.73 -0.56 -7.44
C VAL A 118 19.09 0.16 -7.49
N ALA A 119 20.16 -0.53 -7.11
CA ALA A 119 21.53 -0.01 -7.11
C ALA A 119 22.00 0.45 -8.49
N ARG A 120 21.56 -0.21 -9.57
CA ARG A 120 21.85 0.21 -10.94
C ARG A 120 21.05 1.45 -11.37
N ALA A 121 19.85 1.65 -10.83
CA ALA A 121 18.97 2.74 -11.23
C ALA A 121 19.30 4.06 -10.51
N LEU A 122 19.37 4.05 -9.17
CA LEU A 122 19.29 5.27 -8.35
C LEU A 122 20.48 6.24 -8.49
N PRO A 123 21.75 5.79 -8.47
CA PRO A 123 22.89 6.72 -8.57
C PRO A 123 22.88 7.57 -9.84
N GLY A 124 22.55 6.96 -10.99
CA GLY A 124 22.47 7.65 -12.27
C GLY A 124 21.14 8.36 -12.52
N LEU A 125 20.19 8.29 -11.58
CA LEU A 125 18.87 8.88 -11.70
C LEU A 125 18.86 10.32 -11.16
N TRP A 126 19.41 10.54 -9.97
CA TRP A 126 19.50 11.88 -9.37
C TRP A 126 20.51 12.81 -10.06
N ALA A 127 21.45 12.25 -10.83
CA ALA A 127 22.30 13.03 -11.73
C ALA A 127 21.56 13.64 -12.93
N VAL A 128 20.36 13.13 -13.27
CA VAL A 128 19.59 13.54 -14.46
C VAL A 128 18.37 14.36 -14.08
N VAL A 129 17.75 14.07 -12.93
CA VAL A 129 16.50 14.72 -12.49
C VAL A 129 16.59 15.06 -11.02
N THR A 130 16.06 16.21 -10.61
CA THR A 130 15.83 16.50 -9.20
C THR A 130 14.57 15.79 -8.71
N PRO A 131 14.44 15.48 -7.40
CA PRO A 131 13.20 14.93 -6.86
C PRO A 131 11.99 15.80 -7.19
N GLY A 132 12.11 17.13 -7.09
CA GLY A 132 11.03 18.06 -7.44
C GLY A 132 10.56 17.94 -8.89
N ARG A 133 11.48 17.81 -9.85
CA ARG A 133 11.14 17.60 -11.26
C ARG A 133 10.48 16.24 -11.50
N ALA A 134 10.92 15.19 -10.82
CA ALA A 134 10.27 13.87 -10.89
C ALA A 134 8.86 13.87 -10.27
N LEU A 135 8.66 14.58 -9.15
CA LEU A 135 7.35 14.78 -8.53
C LEU A 135 6.38 15.56 -9.44
N GLU A 136 6.89 16.55 -10.16
CA GLU A 136 6.10 17.31 -11.12
C GLU A 136 5.73 16.47 -12.35
N ALA A 137 6.68 15.72 -12.89
CA ALA A 137 6.45 14.80 -14.02
C ALA A 137 5.38 13.75 -13.70
N ARG A 138 5.49 13.06 -12.55
CA ARG A 138 4.50 12.05 -12.14
C ARG A 138 3.10 12.65 -11.97
N ARG A 139 3.01 13.86 -11.38
CA ARG A 139 1.75 14.56 -11.14
C ARG A 139 1.10 14.97 -12.45
N THR A 140 1.87 15.58 -13.35
CA THR A 140 1.38 16.05 -14.65
C THR A 140 0.95 14.89 -15.54
N GLY A 141 1.77 13.82 -15.60
CA GLY A 141 1.47 12.62 -16.37
C GLY A 141 0.22 11.89 -15.87
N ALA A 142 0.11 11.65 -14.56
CA ALA A 142 -1.06 11.02 -13.97
C ALA A 142 -2.32 11.89 -14.12
N GLY A 143 -2.21 13.20 -13.91
CA GLY A 143 -3.30 14.15 -14.11
C GLY A 143 -3.81 14.17 -15.55
N ALA A 144 -2.92 14.13 -16.54
CA ALA A 144 -3.29 14.08 -17.96
C ALA A 144 -4.02 12.78 -18.31
N ALA A 145 -3.48 11.63 -17.86
CA ALA A 145 -4.13 10.33 -18.07
C ALA A 145 -5.54 10.29 -17.47
N LEU A 146 -5.69 10.71 -16.20
CA LEU A 146 -6.98 10.67 -15.53
C LEU A 146 -7.97 11.69 -16.08
N ARG A 147 -7.53 12.87 -16.54
CA ARG A 147 -8.43 13.81 -17.24
C ARG A 147 -9.06 13.19 -18.48
N ARG A 148 -8.28 12.43 -19.26
CA ARG A 148 -8.82 11.69 -20.41
C ARG A 148 -9.74 10.56 -19.97
N LEU A 149 -9.29 9.72 -19.05
CA LEU A 149 -10.01 8.50 -18.64
C LEU A 149 -11.31 8.82 -17.88
N LEU A 150 -11.33 9.91 -17.11
CA LEU A 150 -12.46 10.32 -16.26
C LEU A 150 -13.29 11.44 -16.88
N SER A 151 -13.18 11.64 -18.20
CA SER A 151 -14.03 12.59 -18.92
C SER A 151 -15.51 12.24 -18.70
N GLY A 152 -16.30 13.21 -18.22
CA GLY A 152 -17.70 13.01 -17.85
C GLY A 152 -17.97 12.69 -16.37
N TYR A 153 -16.92 12.45 -15.56
CA TYR A 153 -17.05 12.12 -14.12
C TYR A 153 -16.60 13.26 -13.18
N GLY A 154 -16.68 14.51 -13.63
CA GLY A 154 -16.12 15.66 -12.90
C GLY A 154 -16.68 15.81 -11.48
N ARG A 155 -17.99 15.61 -11.30
CA ARG A 155 -18.65 15.68 -9.99
C ARG A 155 -18.18 14.57 -9.07
N GLU A 156 -18.09 13.35 -9.58
CA GLU A 156 -17.65 12.17 -8.82
C GLU A 156 -16.19 12.31 -8.38
N VAL A 157 -15.33 12.85 -9.25
CA VAL A 157 -13.92 13.14 -8.94
C VAL A 157 -13.82 14.16 -7.81
N GLU A 158 -14.54 15.28 -7.92
CA GLU A 158 -14.51 16.35 -6.90
C GLU A 158 -14.99 15.84 -5.54
N GLU A 159 -16.11 15.12 -5.52
CA GLU A 159 -16.68 14.60 -4.28
C GLU A 159 -15.82 13.49 -3.66
N ALA A 160 -15.31 12.55 -4.47
CA ALA A 160 -14.42 11.50 -3.96
C ALA A 160 -13.13 12.10 -3.38
N ALA A 161 -12.53 13.08 -4.05
CA ALA A 161 -11.38 13.80 -3.51
C ALA A 161 -11.73 14.53 -2.19
N GLY A 162 -12.91 15.16 -2.12
CA GLY A 162 -13.40 15.84 -0.92
C GLY A 162 -13.58 14.91 0.29
N LEU A 163 -13.99 13.65 0.05
CA LEU A 163 -14.10 12.63 1.10
C LEU A 163 -12.75 12.03 1.50
N LEU A 164 -11.82 11.85 0.56
CA LEU A 164 -10.54 11.17 0.80
C LEU A 164 -9.47 12.09 1.40
N LEU A 165 -9.47 13.39 1.06
CA LEU A 165 -8.44 14.31 1.55
C LEU A 165 -8.44 14.50 3.07
N PRO A 166 -9.60 14.60 3.78
CA PRO A 166 -9.63 14.58 5.23
C PRO A 166 -9.03 13.30 5.82
N VAL A 167 -9.33 12.14 5.23
CA VAL A 167 -8.76 10.84 5.66
C VAL A 167 -7.23 10.85 5.53
N VAL A 168 -6.71 11.39 4.41
CA VAL A 168 -5.26 11.55 4.18
C VAL A 168 -4.63 12.54 5.15
N ARG A 169 -5.31 13.67 5.42
CA ARG A 169 -4.82 14.68 6.38
C ARG A 169 -4.66 14.08 7.77
N ASP A 170 -5.59 13.24 8.21
CA ASP A 170 -5.61 12.70 9.58
C ASP A 170 -4.93 11.32 9.69
N LEU A 171 -4.25 10.89 8.63
CA LEU A 171 -3.60 9.58 8.51
C LEU A 171 -2.41 9.43 9.47
N ASP A 172 -2.43 8.37 10.28
CA ASP A 172 -1.26 7.94 11.05
C ASP A 172 -0.28 7.19 10.16
N CYS A 173 0.93 7.74 10.03
CA CYS A 173 2.00 7.18 9.23
C CYS A 173 3.18 6.64 10.06
N ALA A 174 3.00 6.40 11.38
CA ALA A 174 4.05 5.78 12.18
C ALA A 174 4.48 4.42 11.58
N GLY A 175 5.78 4.28 11.30
CA GLY A 175 6.34 3.11 10.61
C GLY A 175 6.02 3.01 9.11
N ARG A 176 5.40 4.03 8.51
CA ARG A 176 4.97 4.06 7.10
C ARG A 176 5.69 5.14 6.32
N VAL A 177 6.93 4.82 5.93
CA VAL A 177 7.88 5.78 5.37
C VAL A 177 7.38 6.40 4.06
N LEU A 178 6.89 5.59 3.10
CA LEU A 178 6.42 6.11 1.82
C LEU A 178 5.10 6.87 1.97
N ALA A 179 4.21 6.40 2.84
CA ALA A 179 2.97 7.10 3.14
C ALA A 179 3.22 8.47 3.79
N ALA A 180 4.11 8.52 4.79
CA ALA A 180 4.51 9.76 5.47
C ALA A 180 5.11 10.76 4.47
N ALA A 181 6.05 10.30 3.65
CA ALA A 181 6.71 11.13 2.66
C ALA A 181 5.74 11.69 1.61
N ASN A 182 4.80 10.88 1.11
CA ASN A 182 3.80 11.36 0.15
C ASN A 182 2.75 12.28 0.79
N ARG A 183 2.32 12.00 2.04
CA ARG A 183 1.37 12.84 2.79
C ARG A 183 1.93 14.24 3.07
N ALA A 184 3.25 14.36 3.25
CA ALA A 184 3.92 15.63 3.50
C ALA A 184 3.98 16.54 2.25
N LEU A 185 3.70 16.03 1.05
CA LEU A 185 3.70 16.82 -0.17
C LEU A 185 2.48 17.75 -0.23
N PRO A 186 2.60 18.94 -0.85
CA PRO A 186 1.46 19.82 -1.06
C PRO A 186 0.34 19.14 -1.85
N VAL A 187 -0.89 19.32 -1.39
CA VAL A 187 -2.08 18.86 -2.12
C VAL A 187 -2.19 19.64 -3.44
N PRO A 188 -2.26 18.98 -4.61
CA PRO A 188 -2.38 19.66 -5.89
C PRO A 188 -3.67 20.51 -6.01
N PRO A 189 -3.67 21.58 -6.81
CA PRO A 189 -4.85 22.44 -6.97
C PRO A 189 -5.91 21.87 -7.93
N GLY A 190 -5.55 20.94 -8.83
CA GLY A 190 -6.49 20.36 -9.81
C GLY A 190 -7.34 19.24 -9.20
N PRO A 191 -8.65 19.13 -9.54
CA PRO A 191 -9.55 18.13 -8.93
C PRO A 191 -9.11 16.69 -9.16
N VAL A 192 -8.66 16.38 -10.37
CA VAL A 192 -8.16 15.06 -10.74
C VAL A 192 -6.84 14.74 -10.02
N GLU A 193 -5.93 15.71 -9.95
CA GLU A 193 -4.67 15.54 -9.22
C GLU A 193 -4.87 15.42 -7.71
N ARG A 194 -5.88 16.07 -7.12
CA ARG A 194 -6.27 15.86 -5.71
C ARG A 194 -6.70 14.42 -5.45
N LEU A 195 -7.58 13.89 -6.30
CA LEU A 195 -8.01 12.49 -6.22
C LEU A 195 -6.81 11.54 -6.34
N TRP A 196 -5.95 11.77 -7.33
CA TRP A 196 -4.75 10.96 -7.54
C TRP A 196 -3.76 11.03 -6.37
N HIS A 197 -3.56 12.23 -5.81
CA HIS A 197 -2.71 12.42 -4.63
C HIS A 197 -3.25 11.60 -3.45
N ALA A 198 -4.56 11.67 -3.18
CA ALA A 198 -5.15 10.90 -2.09
C ALA A 198 -5.03 9.39 -2.30
N ALA A 199 -5.32 8.90 -3.52
CA ALA A 199 -5.13 7.50 -3.89
C ALA A 199 -3.67 7.05 -3.70
N THR A 200 -2.71 7.89 -4.09
CA THR A 200 -1.26 7.62 -3.94
C THR A 200 -0.85 7.48 -2.48
N VAL A 201 -1.28 8.41 -1.60
CA VAL A 201 -0.94 8.33 -0.17
C VAL A 201 -1.54 7.08 0.48
N LEU A 202 -2.81 6.78 0.21
CA LEU A 202 -3.49 5.61 0.78
C LEU A 202 -2.92 4.28 0.26
N ARG A 203 -2.51 4.26 -1.02
CA ARG A 203 -1.79 3.13 -1.62
C ARG A 203 -0.43 2.90 -0.96
N GLU A 204 0.35 3.95 -0.72
CA GLU A 204 1.65 3.80 -0.04
C GLU A 204 1.45 3.44 1.44
N HIS A 205 0.40 3.94 2.09
CA HIS A 205 0.02 3.51 3.44
C HIS A 205 -0.26 2.01 3.50
N ARG A 206 -1.09 1.46 2.60
CA ARG A 206 -1.30 0.00 2.53
C ARG A 206 0.00 -0.73 2.20
N GLY A 207 0.80 -0.22 1.26
CA GLY A 207 2.08 -0.80 0.85
C GLY A 207 3.09 -0.93 1.98
N ASP A 208 3.29 0.11 2.78
CA ASP A 208 4.17 0.07 3.95
C ASP A 208 3.66 -0.96 4.99
N GLY A 209 2.35 -1.07 5.17
CA GLY A 209 1.74 -2.10 6.02
C GLY A 209 1.96 -3.52 5.50
N HIS A 210 1.92 -3.71 4.19
CA HIS A 210 2.25 -4.99 3.55
C HIS A 210 3.70 -5.38 3.78
N VAL A 211 4.64 -4.43 3.63
CA VAL A 211 6.06 -4.67 3.95
C VAL A 211 6.23 -5.08 5.40
N ALA A 212 5.57 -4.41 6.35
CA ALA A 212 5.61 -4.79 7.76
C ALA A 212 5.07 -6.22 8.00
N ALA A 213 3.96 -6.59 7.36
CA ALA A 213 3.40 -7.94 7.44
C ALA A 213 4.37 -9.01 6.90
N LEU A 214 5.05 -8.71 5.79
CA LEU A 214 6.06 -9.60 5.19
C LEU A 214 7.28 -9.80 6.09
N VAL A 215 7.79 -8.71 6.67
CA VAL A 215 8.91 -8.76 7.62
C VAL A 215 8.52 -9.58 8.85
N ALA A 216 7.34 -9.34 9.42
CA ALA A 216 6.84 -10.09 10.57
C ALA A 216 6.64 -11.60 10.27
N ALA A 217 6.29 -11.94 9.04
CA ALA A 217 6.15 -13.32 8.58
C ALA A 217 7.48 -13.98 8.19
N GLY A 218 8.61 -13.26 8.24
CA GLY A 218 9.93 -13.81 7.95
C GLY A 218 10.15 -14.18 6.48
N PHE A 219 9.51 -13.47 5.55
CA PHE A 219 9.79 -13.59 4.13
C PHE A 219 10.84 -12.58 3.69
N ASP A 220 11.63 -12.93 2.66
CA ASP A 220 12.47 -11.98 1.94
C ASP A 220 11.83 -11.51 0.62
N GLY A 221 12.44 -10.49 0.00
CA GLY A 221 11.93 -9.87 -1.23
C GLY A 221 11.81 -10.79 -2.44
N CYS A 222 12.61 -11.86 -2.53
CA CYS A 222 12.51 -12.82 -3.63
C CYS A 222 11.47 -13.90 -3.29
N GLU A 223 11.48 -14.39 -2.05
CA GLU A 223 10.57 -15.42 -1.56
C GLU A 223 9.10 -15.05 -1.74
N ILE A 224 8.73 -13.79 -1.49
CA ILE A 224 7.34 -13.34 -1.70
C ILE A 224 6.88 -13.49 -3.15
N LEU A 225 7.77 -13.27 -4.12
CA LEU A 225 7.46 -13.41 -5.54
C LEU A 225 7.39 -14.88 -5.95
N VAL A 226 8.29 -15.72 -5.44
CA VAL A 226 8.28 -17.16 -5.71
C VAL A 226 7.04 -17.81 -5.10
N LEU A 227 6.68 -17.46 -3.87
CA LEU A 227 5.47 -17.96 -3.22
C LEU A 227 4.21 -17.53 -3.98
N ARG A 228 4.14 -16.25 -4.39
CA ARG A 228 3.04 -15.76 -5.23
C ARG A 228 2.95 -16.49 -6.57
N ALA A 229 4.09 -16.81 -7.18
CA ALA A 229 4.13 -17.56 -8.43
C ALA A 229 3.69 -19.02 -8.30
N GLY A 230 3.92 -19.64 -7.14
CA GLY A 230 3.37 -20.94 -6.81
C GLY A 230 1.87 -20.91 -6.47
N ALA A 231 1.31 -19.72 -6.16
CA ALA A 231 -0.07 -19.57 -5.70
C ALA A 231 -1.03 -19.20 -6.83
N ASP A 232 -0.83 -18.06 -7.50
CA ASP A 232 -1.85 -17.49 -8.39
C ASP A 232 -1.35 -16.52 -9.48
N LEU A 233 -0.07 -16.11 -9.49
CA LEU A 233 0.43 -15.12 -10.46
C LEU A 233 1.69 -15.61 -11.19
N PRO A 234 1.66 -15.84 -12.52
CA PRO A 234 2.76 -16.47 -13.23
C PRO A 234 4.13 -15.79 -13.01
N ARG A 235 5.20 -16.58 -12.91
CA ARG A 235 6.58 -16.06 -12.80
C ARG A 235 6.93 -15.01 -13.86
N ALA A 236 6.42 -15.18 -15.08
CA ALA A 236 6.62 -14.24 -16.19
C ALA A 236 6.05 -12.83 -15.91
N GLU A 237 5.05 -12.74 -15.04
CA GLU A 237 4.45 -11.48 -14.59
C GLU A 237 5.16 -10.86 -13.37
N LEU A 238 6.16 -11.53 -12.80
CA LEU A 238 6.83 -11.10 -11.58
C LEU A 238 8.33 -10.92 -11.79
N GLN A 239 9.05 -11.98 -12.09
CA GLN A 239 10.52 -12.00 -12.08
C GLN A 239 11.14 -10.92 -13.02
N PRO A 240 10.69 -10.78 -14.29
CA PRO A 240 11.32 -9.81 -15.21
C PRO A 240 11.15 -8.36 -14.74
N TYR A 241 10.09 -8.08 -13.97
CA TYR A 241 9.75 -6.73 -13.49
C TYR A 241 10.32 -6.41 -12.10
N ARG A 242 11.09 -7.32 -11.52
CA ARG A 242 11.65 -7.19 -10.16
C ARG A 242 13.17 -7.36 -10.13
N GLY A 243 13.78 -7.72 -11.25
CA GLY A 243 15.24 -7.74 -11.42
C GLY A 243 15.94 -8.93 -10.79
N TRP A 244 15.19 -9.95 -10.37
CA TRP A 244 15.75 -11.18 -9.79
C TRP A 244 16.26 -12.12 -10.88
N SER A 245 17.49 -12.62 -10.71
CA SER A 245 18.04 -13.65 -11.59
C SER A 245 17.35 -15.00 -11.39
N ASP A 246 17.57 -15.90 -12.34
CA ASP A 246 17.10 -17.28 -12.26
C ASP A 246 17.71 -18.06 -11.10
N ASP A 247 18.98 -17.79 -10.77
CA ASP A 247 19.64 -18.40 -9.62
C ASP A 247 19.06 -17.93 -8.31
N ALA A 248 18.80 -16.63 -8.17
CA ALA A 248 18.16 -16.08 -6.98
C ALA A 248 16.75 -16.64 -6.80
N TRP A 249 15.99 -16.74 -7.89
CA TRP A 249 14.65 -17.34 -7.91
C TRP A 249 14.68 -18.81 -7.46
N ARG A 250 15.58 -19.62 -8.03
CA ARG A 250 15.76 -21.03 -7.62
C ARG A 250 16.18 -21.15 -6.16
N ALA A 251 17.07 -20.28 -5.69
CA ALA A 251 17.52 -20.28 -4.30
C ALA A 251 16.38 -19.95 -3.32
N ALA A 252 15.56 -18.95 -3.63
CA ALA A 252 14.34 -18.62 -2.86
C ALA A 252 13.35 -19.78 -2.87
N GLY A 253 13.14 -20.43 -4.03
CA GLY A 253 12.32 -21.64 -4.14
C GLY A 253 12.79 -22.77 -3.23
N ARG A 254 14.11 -23.03 -3.17
CA ARG A 254 14.67 -24.04 -2.24
C ARG A 254 14.43 -23.71 -0.78
N ARG A 255 14.57 -22.44 -0.37
CA ARG A 255 14.28 -22.01 1.01
C ARG A 255 12.80 -22.16 1.37
N LEU A 256 11.90 -21.83 0.45
CA LEU A 256 10.46 -22.03 0.65
C LEU A 256 10.09 -23.51 0.71
N ALA A 257 10.66 -24.35 -0.16
CA ALA A 257 10.45 -25.80 -0.15
C ALA A 257 10.99 -26.44 1.14
N ALA A 258 12.14 -25.99 1.65
CA ALA A 258 12.69 -26.44 2.93
C ALA A 258 11.77 -26.10 4.13
N ARG A 259 10.94 -25.06 4.01
CA ARG A 259 9.90 -24.69 4.97
C ARG A 259 8.54 -25.35 4.69
N GLY A 260 8.46 -26.25 3.70
CA GLY A 260 7.21 -26.91 3.31
C GLY A 260 6.19 -25.99 2.64
N LEU A 261 6.59 -24.79 2.20
CA LEU A 261 5.69 -23.80 1.59
C LEU A 261 5.52 -24.00 0.08
N LEU A 262 6.47 -24.67 -0.58
CA LEU A 262 6.38 -25.08 -1.97
C LEU A 262 6.55 -26.60 -2.12
N ASP A 263 5.87 -27.17 -3.10
CA ASP A 263 6.05 -28.55 -3.53
C ASP A 263 7.27 -28.70 -4.48
N PRO A 264 7.69 -29.93 -4.83
CA PRO A 264 8.82 -30.15 -5.74
C PRO A 264 8.65 -29.59 -7.16
N ARG A 265 7.42 -29.26 -7.58
CA ARG A 265 7.11 -28.64 -8.88
C ARG A 265 7.08 -27.10 -8.80
N GLY A 266 7.27 -26.53 -7.61
CA GLY A 266 7.25 -25.09 -7.36
C GLY A 266 5.85 -24.53 -7.13
N GLY A 267 4.83 -25.38 -6.97
CA GLY A 267 3.48 -24.96 -6.57
C GLY A 267 3.41 -24.67 -5.07
N ALA A 268 2.60 -23.70 -4.65
CA ALA A 268 2.37 -23.42 -3.24
C ALA A 268 1.62 -24.58 -2.59
N THR A 269 2.15 -25.11 -1.49
CA THR A 269 1.46 -26.14 -0.71
C THR A 269 0.25 -25.54 0.02
N ALA A 270 -0.55 -26.38 0.67
CA ALA A 270 -1.61 -25.89 1.55
C ALA A 270 -1.07 -24.95 2.66
N GLU A 271 0.13 -25.21 3.18
CA GLU A 271 0.81 -24.34 4.14
C GLU A 271 1.32 -23.05 3.49
N GLY A 272 1.89 -23.12 2.28
CA GLY A 272 2.28 -21.95 1.51
C GLY A 272 1.10 -21.00 1.23
N LEU A 273 -0.04 -21.57 0.83
CA LEU A 273 -1.27 -20.81 0.61
C LEU A 273 -1.83 -20.21 1.91
N ARG A 274 -1.72 -20.92 3.04
CA ARG A 274 -2.08 -20.38 4.37
C ARG A 274 -1.18 -19.22 4.75
N ALA A 275 0.14 -19.35 4.59
CA ALA A 275 1.09 -18.30 4.89
C ALA A 275 0.87 -17.06 4.02
N HIS A 276 0.62 -17.24 2.72
CA HIS A 276 0.27 -16.14 1.81
C HIS A 276 -1.02 -15.43 2.25
N ARG A 277 -2.10 -16.17 2.55
CA ARG A 277 -3.35 -15.56 3.06
C ARG A 277 -3.15 -14.82 4.37
N ALA A 278 -2.36 -15.37 5.30
CA ALA A 278 -2.09 -14.73 6.59
C ALA A 278 -1.40 -13.37 6.43
N VAL A 279 -0.47 -13.24 5.46
CA VAL A 279 0.15 -11.95 5.10
C VAL A 279 -0.88 -10.97 4.54
N GLU A 280 -1.74 -11.40 3.62
CA GLU A 280 -2.77 -10.53 3.03
C GLU A 280 -3.78 -10.06 4.10
N GLU A 281 -4.21 -10.95 4.99
CA GLU A 281 -5.07 -10.57 6.12
C GLU A 281 -4.38 -9.61 7.09
N ALA A 282 -3.11 -9.82 7.40
CA ALA A 282 -2.33 -8.89 8.23
C ALA A 282 -2.17 -7.52 7.54
N THR A 283 -2.01 -7.51 6.21
CA THR A 283 -1.96 -6.29 5.41
C THR A 283 -3.26 -5.50 5.52
N ASP A 284 -4.41 -6.18 5.40
CA ASP A 284 -5.69 -5.49 5.45
C ASP A 284 -6.08 -5.04 6.86
N ARG A 285 -5.73 -5.81 7.89
CA ARG A 285 -5.81 -5.34 9.29
C ARG A 285 -4.95 -4.09 9.49
N ALA A 286 -3.71 -4.08 8.98
CA ALA A 286 -2.85 -2.91 9.06
C ALA A 286 -3.37 -1.72 8.24
N ALA A 287 -4.20 -1.94 7.22
CA ALA A 287 -4.77 -0.90 6.37
C ALA A 287 -6.17 -0.44 6.81
N ALA A 288 -6.73 -0.98 7.90
CA ALA A 288 -8.11 -0.74 8.32
C ALA A 288 -8.34 0.63 8.98
N ARG A 289 -7.37 1.11 9.77
CA ARG A 289 -7.51 2.32 10.61
C ARG A 289 -8.01 3.57 9.88
N PRO A 290 -7.56 3.91 8.66
CA PRO A 290 -8.03 5.11 7.96
C PRO A 290 -9.55 5.12 7.72
N TRP A 291 -10.18 3.96 7.67
CA TRP A 291 -11.60 3.79 7.34
C TRP A 291 -12.52 3.77 8.55
N GLN A 292 -11.95 3.67 9.76
CA GLN A 292 -12.71 3.66 11.02
C GLN A 292 -13.30 5.04 11.35
N GLY A 293 -12.68 6.12 10.87
CA GLY A 293 -13.17 7.49 11.07
C GLY A 293 -14.32 7.90 10.15
N LEU A 294 -14.61 7.10 9.12
CA LEU A 294 -15.79 7.31 8.27
C LEU A 294 -16.98 6.54 8.84
N ASP A 295 -18.18 7.10 8.80
CA ASP A 295 -19.39 6.32 9.09
C ASP A 295 -19.76 5.40 7.91
N ALA A 296 -20.76 4.53 8.11
CA ALA A 296 -21.20 3.58 7.09
C ALA A 296 -21.72 4.29 5.82
N SER A 297 -22.45 5.40 5.98
CA SER A 297 -23.01 6.18 4.87
C SER A 297 -21.91 6.82 4.01
N ALA A 298 -20.90 7.39 4.65
CA ALA A 298 -19.73 7.98 4.01
C ALA A 298 -18.91 6.92 3.26
N ARG A 299 -18.68 5.74 3.87
CA ARG A 299 -18.02 4.61 3.20
C ARG A 299 -18.80 4.13 1.97
N ASP A 300 -20.11 4.00 2.10
CA ASP A 300 -20.97 3.58 1.00
C ASP A 300 -21.03 4.60 -0.13
N ARG A 301 -21.08 5.90 0.22
CA ARG A 301 -21.01 6.98 -0.76
C ARG A 301 -19.68 6.96 -1.49
N LEU A 302 -18.57 6.87 -0.75
CA LEU A 302 -17.23 6.78 -1.33
C LEU A 302 -17.11 5.59 -2.29
N ARG A 303 -17.60 4.41 -1.89
CA ARG A 303 -17.63 3.22 -2.74
C ARG A 303 -18.41 3.46 -4.04
N ARG A 304 -19.62 4.04 -3.96
CA ARG A 304 -20.44 4.36 -5.14
C ARG A 304 -19.74 5.33 -6.10
N LEU A 305 -19.02 6.32 -5.56
CA LEU A 305 -18.24 7.27 -6.36
C LEU A 305 -17.03 6.58 -7.02
N LEU A 306 -16.29 5.76 -6.27
CA LEU A 306 -15.05 5.17 -6.76
C LEU A 306 -15.25 4.02 -7.76
N VAL A 307 -16.35 3.27 -7.71
CA VAL A 307 -16.62 2.15 -8.65
C VAL A 307 -16.51 2.57 -10.13
N PRO A 308 -17.26 3.58 -10.63
CA PRO A 308 -17.14 4.00 -12.03
C PRO A 308 -15.76 4.58 -12.36
N LEU A 309 -15.14 5.33 -11.42
CA LEU A 309 -13.81 5.93 -11.62
C LEU A 309 -12.72 4.86 -11.74
N ALA A 310 -12.79 3.82 -10.90
CA ALA A 310 -11.87 2.69 -10.91
C ALA A 310 -11.98 1.90 -12.23
N ARG A 311 -13.22 1.63 -12.68
CA ARG A 311 -13.48 0.96 -13.97
C ARG A 311 -12.93 1.75 -15.14
N ALA A 312 -13.19 3.05 -15.20
CA ALA A 312 -12.67 3.92 -16.25
C ALA A 312 -11.13 3.98 -16.24
N SER A 313 -10.52 4.09 -15.06
CA SER A 313 -9.06 4.14 -14.92
C SER A 313 -8.37 2.82 -15.26
N ALA A 314 -9.02 1.69 -14.96
CA ALA A 314 -8.52 0.36 -15.29
C ALA A 314 -8.37 0.10 -16.79
N ALA A 315 -9.02 0.90 -17.66
CA ALA A 315 -8.83 0.83 -19.12
C ALA A 315 -7.39 1.16 -19.55
N ALA A 316 -6.60 1.83 -18.70
CA ALA A 316 -5.17 2.07 -18.95
C ALA A 316 -4.26 0.95 -18.44
N LEU A 317 -4.80 -0.04 -17.73
CA LEU A 317 -4.04 -1.12 -17.12
C LEU A 317 -4.10 -2.39 -17.97
N ARG A 318 -3.11 -3.27 -17.78
CA ARG A 318 -3.14 -4.63 -18.30
C ARG A 318 -3.50 -5.62 -17.19
N PHE A 319 -4.13 -6.72 -17.54
CA PHE A 319 -4.45 -7.80 -16.61
C PHE A 319 -4.02 -9.15 -17.22
N PRO A 320 -3.35 -10.05 -16.46
CA PRO A 320 -2.79 -9.81 -15.12
C PRO A 320 -1.73 -8.70 -15.13
N ASN A 321 -1.41 -8.17 -13.95
CA ASN A 321 -0.37 -7.15 -13.76
C ASN A 321 0.61 -7.55 -12.64
N PRO A 322 1.84 -7.01 -12.67
CA PRO A 322 2.86 -7.27 -11.66
C PRO A 322 2.54 -6.72 -10.26
N MET A 323 1.43 -6.00 -10.09
CA MET A 323 0.99 -5.45 -8.81
C MET A 323 0.01 -6.38 -8.08
N GLY A 324 -0.48 -7.44 -8.74
CA GLY A 324 -1.48 -8.35 -8.17
C GLY A 324 -2.88 -7.74 -8.02
N LEU A 325 -3.15 -6.60 -8.67
CA LEU A 325 -4.45 -5.96 -8.67
C LEU A 325 -5.42 -6.77 -9.55
N PRO A 326 -6.55 -7.28 -9.03
CA PRO A 326 -7.57 -7.92 -9.86
C PRO A 326 -8.21 -6.91 -10.82
N ALA A 327 -8.70 -7.41 -11.96
CA ALA A 327 -9.56 -6.60 -12.83
C ALA A 327 -10.80 -6.16 -12.04
N PRO A 328 -11.26 -4.89 -12.18
CA PRO A 328 -12.51 -4.47 -11.58
C PRO A 328 -13.64 -5.37 -12.07
N ALA A 329 -14.49 -5.85 -11.16
CA ALA A 329 -15.62 -6.70 -11.54
C ALA A 329 -16.53 -5.96 -12.55
N GLY A 330 -16.71 -6.55 -13.74
CA GLY A 330 -17.62 -6.12 -14.80
C GLY A 330 -17.80 -7.25 -15.81
N GLU A 331 -19.02 -7.42 -16.33
CA GLU A 331 -19.38 -8.48 -17.29
C GLU A 331 -18.34 -8.57 -18.41
N MET A 332 -17.69 -9.73 -18.47
CA MET A 332 -16.68 -10.05 -19.45
C MET A 332 -17.39 -10.23 -20.79
N THR A 333 -17.45 -9.18 -21.61
CA THR A 333 -17.73 -9.38 -23.04
C THR A 333 -16.54 -10.10 -23.63
N ASP A 334 -16.77 -11.37 -23.97
CA ASP A 334 -15.91 -12.25 -24.73
C ASP A 334 -15.24 -11.52 -25.89
N VAL A 335 -13.91 -11.47 -25.88
CA VAL A 335 -13.12 -11.25 -27.08
C VAL A 335 -12.15 -12.41 -27.21
N SER A 336 -12.71 -13.57 -27.54
CA SER A 336 -12.00 -14.64 -28.22
C SER A 336 -11.61 -14.18 -29.63
N GLY A 337 -10.30 -14.15 -29.90
CA GLY A 337 -9.77 -13.94 -31.25
C GLY A 337 -8.25 -14.08 -31.28
N PRO A 338 -7.67 -15.10 -31.93
CA PRO A 338 -6.23 -15.32 -31.93
C PRO A 338 -5.53 -14.40 -32.95
N GLN A 339 -4.47 -13.71 -32.54
CA GLN A 339 -3.49 -13.13 -33.46
C GLN A 339 -2.17 -13.91 -33.36
N VAL A 340 -1.96 -14.78 -34.36
CA VAL A 340 -0.68 -15.39 -34.67
C VAL A 340 0.19 -14.35 -35.40
N PRO A 341 1.44 -14.09 -34.98
CA PRO A 341 2.38 -13.35 -35.80
C PRO A 341 3.02 -14.30 -36.83
N GLY A 342 2.79 -14.01 -38.11
CA GLY A 342 3.40 -14.72 -39.23
C GLY A 342 4.93 -14.60 -39.21
N SER A 343 5.59 -15.75 -39.22
CA SER A 343 7.02 -15.87 -39.51
C SER A 343 7.22 -15.79 -41.03
N GLY A 344 7.68 -14.65 -41.52
CA GLY A 344 8.33 -14.59 -42.82
C GLY A 344 9.73 -15.16 -42.70
N ARG A 345 10.08 -16.14 -43.55
CA ARG A 345 11.45 -16.33 -44.06
C ARG A 345 11.38 -16.88 -45.48
N SER A 346 12.20 -16.24 -46.30
CA SER A 346 12.50 -16.52 -47.69
C SER A 346 13.16 -17.89 -47.90
N ALA A 347 13.03 -18.31 -49.17
CA ALA A 347 13.66 -19.45 -49.86
C ALA A 347 13.08 -20.83 -49.58
#